data_AF-A0A8T6CH99-F1
#
_entry.id   AF-A0A8T6CH99-F1
#
_cell.length_a   1.000
_cell.length_b   1.000
_cell.length_c   1.000
_cell.angle_alpha   90.00
_cell.angle_beta   90.00
_cell.angle_gamma   90.00
#
_symmetry.space_group_name_H-M   'P 1'
#
loop_
_entity.id
_entity.type
_entity.pdbx_description
1 polymer ?
#
loop_
_entity_poly.entity_id
_entity_poly.type
_entity_poly.pdbx_seq_one_letter_code
_entity_poly.pdbx_strand_id
1 'polypeptide(L)'
;AIHAPREGIFELDLRLRPHGDNSSLANSIDQCRAYYAVRGEAMQFERMALVRLRRVAGDVGLGRTLEALRDAFVYSGAPLDIPGLLHMRERQAGELVAEGSRNAKHSSGGLVDIEYFVQTLQIVAGATEPSVRTPNTLDAIAALAETGHVGYDDAVKLPEAYSFLRRLIGALRVVRGNARDLTIPPVGSREFEYLSRRLFYETPEALATAIDVRMEYAASLWRQLPVE
;
A
#
# COMPACT_ATOMS: atom_id res chain seq x y z
N ALA A 1 -26.29 -3.78 12.53
CA ALA A 1 -25.14 -4.55 12.03
C ALA A 1 -25.65 -5.87 11.46
N ILE A 2 -25.08 -6.36 10.35
CA ILE A 2 -25.38 -7.70 9.84
C ILE A 2 -24.64 -8.69 10.75
N HIS A 3 -25.37 -9.46 11.56
CA HIS A 3 -24.78 -10.43 12.47
C HIS A 3 -24.78 -11.82 11.80
N ALA A 4 -23.59 -12.34 11.52
CA ALA A 4 -23.42 -13.71 11.09
C ALA A 4 -23.41 -14.65 12.32
N PRO A 5 -24.02 -15.84 12.24
CA PRO A 5 -24.08 -16.81 13.34
C PRO A 5 -22.71 -17.43 13.70
N ARG A 6 -21.67 -17.18 12.89
CA ARG A 6 -20.28 -17.54 13.15
C ARG A 6 -19.38 -16.39 12.71
N GLU A 7 -18.25 -16.24 13.38
CA GLU A 7 -17.21 -15.31 12.94
C GLU A 7 -16.80 -15.66 11.50
N GLY A 8 -16.90 -14.69 10.59
CA GLY A 8 -16.58 -14.89 9.19
C GLY A 8 -15.09 -15.15 8.96
N ILE A 9 -14.73 -15.76 7.84
CA ILE A 9 -13.32 -16.00 7.47
C ILE A 9 -12.60 -14.67 7.17
N PHE A 10 -13.36 -13.63 6.80
CA PHE A 10 -12.84 -12.30 6.48
C PHE A 10 -13.59 -11.22 7.28
N GLU A 11 -12.82 -10.26 7.79
CA GLU A 11 -13.35 -9.00 8.31
C GLU A 11 -13.55 -8.02 7.14
N LEU A 12 -14.74 -7.43 7.04
CA LEU A 12 -15.05 -6.43 6.02
C LEU A 12 -14.73 -5.03 6.56
N ASP A 13 -13.76 -4.36 5.93
CA ASP A 13 -13.47 -2.95 6.19
C ASP A 13 -14.11 -2.08 5.09
N LEU A 14 -15.14 -1.30 5.49
CA LEU A 14 -15.90 -0.44 4.59
C LEU A 14 -15.53 1.04 4.76
N ARG A 15 -14.48 1.37 5.53
CA ARG A 15 -14.16 2.76 5.93
C ARG A 15 -13.60 3.62 4.79
N LEU A 16 -13.13 3.01 3.69
CA LEU A 16 -12.61 3.71 2.52
C LEU A 16 -13.69 4.19 1.52
N ARG A 17 -14.98 3.96 1.81
CA ARG A 17 -16.07 4.51 0.99
C ARG A 17 -16.20 6.03 1.21
N PRO A 18 -16.80 6.79 0.26
CA PRO A 18 -17.07 8.21 0.45
C PRO A 18 -17.71 8.53 1.81
N HIS A 19 -17.16 9.51 2.52
CA HIS A 19 -17.53 9.91 3.89
C HIS A 19 -17.41 8.82 4.98
N GLY A 20 -16.73 7.71 4.70
CA GLY A 20 -16.42 6.65 5.66
C GLY A 20 -17.65 6.15 6.41
N ASP A 21 -17.56 6.03 7.73
CA ASP A 21 -18.62 5.49 8.58
C ASP A 21 -19.91 6.30 8.61
N ASN A 22 -19.86 7.57 8.18
CA ASN A 22 -21.01 8.47 8.18
C ASN A 22 -21.86 8.38 6.91
N SER A 23 -21.53 7.50 5.95
CA SER A 23 -22.34 7.29 4.74
C SER A 23 -23.05 5.94 4.70
N SER A 24 -24.00 5.84 3.77
CA SER A 24 -24.60 4.58 3.34
C SER A 24 -23.53 3.57 2.96
N LEU A 25 -23.82 2.28 3.18
CA LEU A 25 -22.95 1.18 2.79
C LEU A 25 -22.72 1.12 1.27
N ALA A 26 -23.69 1.61 0.49
CA ALA A 26 -23.59 1.75 -0.95
C ALA A 26 -23.73 3.23 -1.35
N ASN A 27 -22.87 3.66 -2.27
CA ASN A 27 -22.85 5.01 -2.81
C ASN A 27 -23.19 4.97 -4.31
N SER A 28 -23.97 5.94 -4.77
CA SER A 28 -24.25 6.13 -6.19
C SER A 28 -23.00 6.62 -6.93
N ILE A 29 -22.97 6.43 -8.25
CA ILE A 29 -21.89 6.95 -9.10
C ILE A 29 -21.77 8.48 -8.97
N ASP A 30 -22.90 9.18 -8.88
CA ASP A 30 -22.91 10.64 -8.78
C ASP A 30 -22.32 11.12 -7.44
N GLN A 31 -22.59 10.41 -6.34
CA GLN A 31 -21.94 10.68 -5.06
C GLN A 31 -20.43 10.45 -5.14
N CYS A 32 -19.99 9.33 -5.71
CA CYS A 32 -18.56 9.08 -5.93
C CYS A 32 -17.92 10.19 -6.78
N ARG A 33 -18.60 10.64 -7.83
CA ARG A 33 -18.12 11.71 -8.72
C ARG A 33 -18.00 13.04 -7.99
N ALA A 34 -18.98 13.42 -7.19
CA ALA A 34 -18.96 14.66 -6.41
C ALA A 34 -17.84 14.62 -5.35
N TYR A 35 -17.71 13.49 -4.64
CA TYR A 35 -16.76 13.33 -3.55
C TYR A 35 -15.29 13.38 -4.03
N TYR A 36 -14.96 12.69 -5.12
CA TYR A 36 -13.61 12.65 -5.68
C TYR A 36 -13.33 13.72 -6.74
N ALA A 37 -14.26 14.63 -7.03
CA ALA A 37 -14.01 15.78 -7.88
C ALA A 37 -12.83 16.61 -7.38
N VAL A 38 -12.21 17.42 -8.24
CA VAL A 38 -11.06 18.28 -7.86
C VAL A 38 -11.37 19.20 -6.67
N ARG A 39 -12.61 19.69 -6.56
CA ARG A 39 -13.11 20.49 -5.43
C ARG A 39 -13.94 19.69 -4.41
N GLY A 40 -13.91 18.36 -4.52
CA GLY A 40 -14.60 17.46 -3.62
C GLY A 40 -13.88 17.31 -2.28
N GLU A 41 -14.51 16.60 -1.36
CA GLU A 41 -14.04 16.46 0.04
C GLU A 41 -12.96 15.38 0.22
N ALA A 42 -12.67 14.58 -0.81
CA ALA A 42 -11.71 13.49 -0.72
C ALA A 42 -10.28 13.99 -0.42
N MET A 43 -9.69 13.46 0.66
CA MET A 43 -8.30 13.70 1.03
C MET A 43 -7.33 13.00 0.07
N GLN A 44 -6.08 13.47 0.02
CA GLN A 44 -5.09 12.95 -0.94
C GLN A 44 -4.81 11.45 -0.76
N PHE A 45 -4.78 10.96 0.49
CA PHE A 45 -4.57 9.53 0.74
C PHE A 45 -5.73 8.66 0.26
N GLU A 46 -6.96 9.18 0.29
CA GLU A 46 -8.13 8.49 -0.26
C GLU A 46 -8.00 8.38 -1.78
N ARG A 47 -7.47 9.41 -2.44
CA ARG A 47 -7.14 9.37 -3.87
C ARG A 47 -6.03 8.37 -4.16
N MET A 48 -5.00 8.28 -3.32
CA MET A 48 -3.98 7.24 -3.50
C MET A 48 -4.55 5.84 -3.34
N ALA A 49 -5.45 5.63 -2.37
CA ALA A 49 -6.12 4.35 -2.18
C ALA A 49 -6.92 3.91 -3.42
N LEU A 50 -7.46 4.86 -4.19
CA LEU A 50 -8.16 4.58 -5.45
C LEU A 50 -7.27 3.96 -6.53
N VAL A 51 -5.94 4.12 -6.49
CA VAL A 51 -5.02 3.41 -7.42
C VAL A 51 -5.26 1.89 -7.37
N ARG A 52 -5.68 1.36 -6.22
CA ARG A 52 -5.95 -0.07 -6.01
C ARG A 52 -7.39 -0.48 -6.33
N LEU A 53 -8.28 0.48 -6.64
CA LEU A 53 -9.68 0.21 -6.93
C LEU A 53 -9.78 -0.63 -8.20
N ARG A 54 -10.53 -1.75 -8.13
CA ARG A 54 -10.87 -2.60 -9.26
C ARG A 54 -12.19 -3.31 -9.02
N ARG A 55 -12.93 -3.64 -10.08
CA ARG A 55 -14.11 -4.49 -10.00
C ARG A 55 -13.69 -5.91 -9.59
N VAL A 56 -14.34 -6.46 -8.57
CA VAL A 56 -14.14 -7.85 -8.11
C VAL A 56 -15.36 -8.74 -8.33
N ALA A 57 -16.55 -8.15 -8.41
CA ALA A 57 -17.83 -8.83 -8.59
C ALA A 57 -18.88 -7.86 -9.17
N GLY A 58 -20.09 -8.37 -9.44
CA GLY A 58 -21.22 -7.56 -9.93
C GLY A 58 -21.17 -7.27 -11.43
N ASP A 59 -21.99 -6.31 -11.86
CA ASP A 59 -22.12 -5.93 -13.27
C ASP A 59 -20.80 -5.41 -13.85
N VAL A 60 -20.46 -5.91 -15.04
CA VAL A 60 -19.19 -5.58 -15.71
C VAL A 60 -19.22 -4.16 -16.27
N GLY A 61 -20.36 -3.70 -16.78
CA GLY A 61 -20.52 -2.36 -17.32
C GLY A 61 -20.31 -1.29 -16.25
N LEU A 62 -21.00 -1.45 -15.12
CA LEU A 62 -20.88 -0.59 -13.95
C LEU A 62 -19.44 -0.53 -13.41
N GLY A 63 -18.78 -1.69 -13.30
CA GLY A 63 -17.39 -1.72 -12.84
C GLY A 63 -16.43 -1.00 -13.78
N ARG A 64 -16.61 -1.15 -15.10
CA ARG A 64 -15.83 -0.39 -16.11
C ARG A 64 -16.06 1.11 -15.99
N THR A 65 -17.31 1.54 -15.74
CA THR A 65 -17.63 2.95 -15.52
C THR A 65 -16.92 3.49 -14.28
N LEU A 66 -16.89 2.75 -13.18
CA LEU A 66 -16.19 3.17 -11.96
C LEU A 66 -14.67 3.18 -12.13
N GLU A 67 -14.09 2.21 -12.85
CA GLU A 67 -12.65 2.19 -13.16
C GLU A 67 -12.25 3.37 -14.06
N ALA A 68 -13.08 3.75 -15.04
CA ALA A 68 -12.86 4.95 -15.85
C ALA A 68 -12.96 6.24 -15.02
N LEU A 69 -13.87 6.30 -14.05
CA LEU A 69 -13.96 7.44 -13.13
C LEU A 69 -12.76 7.53 -12.19
N ARG A 70 -12.33 6.40 -11.62
CA ARG A 70 -11.07 6.29 -10.87
C ARG A 70 -9.94 6.89 -11.71
N ASP A 71 -9.81 6.49 -12.96
CA ASP A 71 -8.72 6.99 -13.82
C ASP A 71 -8.78 8.50 -14.01
N ALA A 72 -9.98 9.06 -14.23
CA ALA A 72 -10.17 10.49 -14.38
C ALA A 72 -9.85 11.28 -13.10
N PHE A 73 -10.05 10.70 -11.91
CA PHE A 73 -9.75 11.37 -10.63
C PHE A 73 -8.29 11.24 -10.22
N VAL A 74 -7.73 10.04 -10.37
CA VAL A 74 -6.39 9.68 -9.88
C VAL A 74 -5.31 10.16 -10.84
N TYR A 75 -5.50 9.95 -12.15
CA TYR A 75 -4.51 10.24 -13.18
C TYR A 75 -4.86 11.50 -13.97
N SER A 76 -5.37 12.51 -13.26
CA SER A 76 -5.85 13.77 -13.87
C SER A 76 -4.73 14.70 -14.36
N GLY A 77 -3.48 14.44 -13.96
CA GLY A 77 -2.35 15.35 -14.17
C GLY A 77 -2.33 16.55 -13.22
N ALA A 78 -3.24 16.61 -12.24
CA ALA A 78 -3.18 17.61 -11.19
C ALA A 78 -1.93 17.41 -10.31
N PRO A 79 -1.30 18.50 -9.81
CA PRO A 79 -0.17 18.38 -8.89
C PRO A 79 -0.53 17.56 -7.66
N LEU A 80 0.41 16.72 -7.23
CA LEU A 80 0.30 15.94 -6.00
C LEU A 80 1.09 16.66 -4.90
N ASP A 81 0.48 16.86 -3.72
CA ASP A 81 1.16 17.48 -2.59
C ASP A 81 1.96 16.42 -1.82
N ILE A 82 3.14 16.13 -2.36
CA ILE A 82 4.13 15.20 -1.82
C ILE A 82 4.54 15.57 -0.38
N PRO A 83 4.78 16.85 -0.02
CA PRO A 83 5.01 17.23 1.37
C PRO A 83 3.88 16.81 2.31
N GLY A 84 2.63 17.02 1.93
CA GLY A 84 1.45 16.59 2.70
C GLY A 84 1.36 15.08 2.84
N LEU A 85 1.70 14.32 1.78
CA LEU A 85 1.76 12.86 1.84
C LEU A 85 2.85 12.35 2.79
N LEU A 86 4.04 12.96 2.78
CA LEU A 86 5.12 12.65 3.71
C LEU A 86 4.71 12.92 5.16
N HIS A 87 4.14 14.11 5.42
CA HIS A 87 3.66 14.46 6.76
C HIS A 87 2.57 13.49 7.27
N MET A 88 1.62 13.15 6.41
CA MET A 88 0.61 12.14 6.75
C MET A 88 1.25 10.78 7.02
N ARG A 89 2.25 10.37 6.23
CA ARG A 89 2.94 9.09 6.39
C ARG A 89 3.70 9.01 7.72
N GLU A 90 4.35 10.09 8.13
CA GLU A 90 4.99 10.23 9.44
C GLU A 90 3.97 10.10 10.57
N ARG A 91 2.84 10.82 10.49
CA ARG A 91 1.76 10.71 11.48
C ARG A 91 1.22 9.28 11.56
N GLN A 92 0.98 8.63 10.42
CA GLN A 92 0.52 7.24 10.35
C GLN A 92 1.52 6.28 11.01
N ALA A 93 2.83 6.51 10.87
CA ALA A 93 3.83 5.71 11.58
C ALA A 93 3.72 5.91 13.10
N GLY A 94 3.59 7.15 13.58
CA GLY A 94 3.45 7.46 15.00
C GLY A 94 2.18 6.90 15.65
N GLU A 95 1.09 6.76 14.88
CA GLU A 95 -0.17 6.19 15.37
C GLU A 95 -0.20 4.65 15.37
N LEU A 96 0.44 4.01 14.38
CA LEU A 96 0.30 2.56 14.13
C LEU A 96 1.50 1.74 14.60
N VAL A 97 2.61 2.38 15.00
CA VAL A 97 3.83 1.70 15.45
C VAL A 97 4.07 2.03 16.91
N ALA A 98 4.15 1.01 17.75
CA ALA A 98 4.48 1.18 19.16
C ALA A 98 5.91 1.72 19.32
N GLU A 99 6.12 2.58 20.32
CA GLU A 99 7.43 3.16 20.62
C GLU A 99 8.49 2.07 20.85
N GLY A 100 9.69 2.26 20.28
CA GLY A 100 10.79 1.29 20.37
C GLY A 100 10.59 -0.01 19.59
N SER A 101 9.48 -0.17 18.87
CA SER A 101 9.21 -1.34 18.05
C SER A 101 9.46 -1.09 16.56
N ARG A 102 9.64 -2.17 15.80
CA ARG A 102 9.75 -2.10 14.33
C ARG A 102 8.65 -2.92 13.69
N ASN A 103 7.82 -2.31 12.85
CA ASN A 103 6.68 -2.94 12.21
C ASN A 103 6.95 -3.15 10.71
N ALA A 104 6.76 -4.36 10.22
CA ALA A 104 7.07 -4.73 8.83
C ALA A 104 6.21 -4.00 7.78
N LYS A 105 5.08 -3.40 8.19
CA LYS A 105 4.17 -2.67 7.31
C LYS A 105 4.26 -1.17 7.49
N HIS A 106 4.23 -0.69 8.73
CA HIS A 106 3.98 0.72 9.05
C HIS A 106 5.21 1.51 9.53
N SER A 107 6.30 0.86 9.92
CA SER A 107 7.54 1.60 10.24
C SER A 107 8.17 2.17 8.97
N SER A 108 9.11 3.11 9.15
CA SER A 108 10.00 3.53 8.06
C SER A 108 10.70 2.32 7.45
N GLY A 109 10.67 2.21 6.13
CA GLY A 109 11.10 1.05 5.36
C GLY A 109 10.11 -0.10 5.28
N GLY A 110 8.94 0.04 5.89
CA GLY A 110 7.88 -0.97 5.86
C GLY A 110 7.18 -1.05 4.50
N LEU A 111 6.30 -2.04 4.36
CA LEU A 111 5.58 -2.28 3.10
C LEU A 111 4.85 -1.03 2.55
N VAL A 112 4.28 -0.20 3.44
CA VAL A 112 3.53 1.00 3.04
C VAL A 112 4.42 2.01 2.32
N ASP A 113 5.71 2.10 2.64
CA ASP A 113 6.63 3.03 1.97
C ASP A 113 6.80 2.67 0.49
N ILE A 114 6.94 1.38 0.19
CA ILE A 114 6.99 0.90 -1.19
C ILE A 114 5.64 1.14 -1.89
N GLU A 115 4.53 0.82 -1.22
CA GLU A 115 3.20 0.98 -1.81
C GLU A 115 2.90 2.45 -2.15
N TYR A 116 3.23 3.39 -1.26
CA TYR A 116 3.01 4.81 -1.49
C TYR A 116 4.00 5.40 -2.50
N PHE A 117 5.26 4.95 -2.51
CA PHE A 117 6.22 5.36 -3.53
C PHE A 117 5.73 4.97 -4.93
N VAL A 118 5.35 3.71 -5.12
CA VAL A 118 4.83 3.22 -6.41
C VAL A 118 3.53 3.93 -6.78
N GLN A 119 2.60 4.12 -5.84
CA GLN A 119 1.35 4.85 -6.10
C GLN A 119 1.59 6.30 -6.50
N THR A 120 2.53 6.98 -5.86
CA THR A 120 2.93 8.35 -6.22
C THR A 120 3.43 8.39 -7.66
N LEU A 121 4.35 7.48 -8.04
CA LEU A 121 4.83 7.40 -9.41
C LEU A 121 3.71 7.06 -10.40
N GLN A 122 2.80 6.15 -10.06
CA GLN A 122 1.63 5.84 -10.88
C GLN A 122 0.72 7.06 -11.07
N ILE A 123 0.51 7.88 -10.05
CA ILE A 123 -0.33 9.09 -10.13
C ILE A 123 0.30 10.10 -11.09
N VAL A 124 1.61 10.36 -10.94
CA VAL A 124 2.35 11.31 -11.76
C VAL A 124 2.45 10.84 -13.22
N ALA A 125 2.96 9.62 -13.44
CA ALA A 125 3.16 9.05 -14.77
C ALA A 125 1.83 8.71 -15.46
N GLY A 126 0.84 8.25 -14.69
CA GLY A 126 -0.41 7.72 -15.23
C GLY A 126 -1.22 8.75 -16.00
N ALA A 127 -0.97 10.06 -15.84
CA ALA A 127 -1.62 11.09 -16.66
C ALA A 127 -1.33 10.89 -18.15
N THR A 128 -0.08 10.54 -18.50
CA THR A 128 0.37 10.34 -19.88
C THR A 128 0.59 8.89 -20.26
N GLU A 129 0.80 8.00 -19.28
CA GLU A 129 1.12 6.59 -19.49
C GLU A 129 0.00 5.66 -18.97
N PRO A 130 -1.00 5.27 -19.79
CA PRO A 130 -2.07 4.37 -19.34
C PRO A 130 -1.60 3.00 -18.87
N SER A 131 -0.43 2.52 -19.34
CA SER A 131 0.15 1.23 -18.97
C SER A 131 0.44 1.10 -17.47
N VAL A 132 0.72 2.21 -16.79
CA VAL A 132 1.02 2.21 -15.34
C VAL A 132 -0.25 2.19 -14.49
N ARG A 133 -1.45 2.33 -15.06
CA ARG A 133 -2.74 2.41 -14.35
C ARG A 133 -3.28 1.04 -13.90
N THR A 134 -2.39 0.17 -13.46
CA THR A 134 -2.72 -1.16 -12.95
C THR A 134 -2.87 -1.15 -11.43
N PRO A 135 -3.90 -1.81 -10.89
CA PRO A 135 -4.07 -1.93 -9.45
C PRO A 135 -3.08 -2.92 -8.83
N ASN A 136 -2.26 -3.65 -9.59
CA ASN A 136 -1.25 -4.58 -9.06
C ASN A 136 0.11 -3.88 -8.93
N THR A 137 0.71 -3.91 -7.73
CA THR A 137 1.97 -3.20 -7.43
C THR A 137 3.14 -3.74 -8.26
N LEU A 138 3.25 -5.05 -8.47
CA LEU A 138 4.38 -5.61 -9.23
C LEU A 138 4.25 -5.27 -10.72
N ASP A 139 3.04 -5.35 -11.26
CA ASP A 139 2.77 -4.94 -12.65
C ASP A 139 3.02 -3.43 -12.82
N ALA A 140 2.69 -2.62 -11.82
CA ALA A 140 2.96 -1.18 -11.81
C ALA A 140 4.45 -0.89 -11.81
N ILE A 141 5.24 -1.59 -10.97
CA ILE A 141 6.70 -1.45 -10.94
C ILE A 141 7.30 -1.78 -12.31
N ALA A 142 6.85 -2.87 -12.94
CA ALA A 142 7.32 -3.27 -14.26
C ALA A 142 6.99 -2.19 -15.32
N ALA A 143 5.74 -1.72 -15.37
CA ALA A 143 5.32 -0.69 -16.30
C ALA A 143 6.05 0.64 -16.09
N LEU A 144 6.27 1.05 -14.84
CA LEU A 144 7.04 2.26 -14.50
C LEU A 144 8.52 2.14 -14.89
N ALA A 145 9.10 0.94 -14.83
CA ALA A 145 10.46 0.70 -15.31
C ALA A 145 10.52 0.75 -16.85
N GLU A 146 9.58 0.11 -17.55
CA GLU A 146 9.50 0.11 -19.02
C GLU A 146 9.32 1.52 -19.60
N THR A 147 8.55 2.36 -18.92
CA THR A 147 8.29 3.77 -19.28
C THR A 147 9.37 4.73 -18.81
N GLY A 148 10.40 4.26 -18.09
CA GLY A 148 11.54 5.06 -17.64
C GLY A 148 11.26 5.95 -16.41
N HIS A 149 10.15 5.75 -15.71
CA HIS A 149 9.82 6.43 -14.46
C HIS A 149 10.49 5.81 -13.22
N VAL A 150 11.08 4.62 -13.36
CA VAL A 150 11.90 3.95 -12.36
C VAL A 150 13.27 3.67 -12.95
N GLY A 151 14.33 4.05 -12.24
CA GLY A 151 15.72 3.82 -12.67
C GLY A 151 16.08 2.34 -12.71
N TYR A 152 17.12 1.99 -13.48
CA TYR A 152 17.55 0.60 -13.69
C TYR A 152 17.80 -0.17 -12.37
N ASP A 153 18.49 0.46 -11.43
CA ASP A 153 18.77 -0.12 -10.11
C ASP A 153 17.49 -0.44 -9.32
N ASP A 154 16.53 0.49 -9.34
CA ASP A 154 15.27 0.36 -8.61
C ASP A 154 14.31 -0.63 -9.29
N ALA A 155 14.38 -0.77 -10.61
CA ALA A 155 13.61 -1.78 -11.34
C ALA A 155 13.92 -3.21 -10.86
N VAL A 156 15.13 -3.45 -10.31
CA VAL A 156 15.52 -4.73 -9.69
C VAL A 156 15.20 -4.75 -8.20
N LYS A 157 15.56 -3.69 -7.46
CA LYS A 157 15.45 -3.65 -6.00
C LYS A 157 14.01 -3.53 -5.49
N LEU A 158 13.14 -2.74 -6.14
CA LEU A 158 11.73 -2.56 -5.77
C LEU A 158 10.93 -3.87 -5.72
N PRO A 159 10.86 -4.69 -6.79
CA PRO A 159 10.04 -5.90 -6.77
C PRO A 159 10.57 -6.92 -5.76
N GLU A 160 11.89 -6.99 -5.56
CA GLU A 160 12.51 -7.83 -4.53
C GLU A 160 12.13 -7.39 -3.12
N ALA A 161 12.26 -6.10 -2.80
CA ALA A 161 11.93 -5.56 -1.50
C ALA A 161 10.43 -5.70 -1.20
N TYR A 162 9.57 -5.39 -2.17
CA TYR A 162 8.12 -5.58 -2.06
C TYR A 162 7.77 -7.05 -1.77
N SER A 163 8.29 -7.97 -2.58
CA SER A 163 8.01 -9.40 -2.44
C SER A 163 8.57 -9.97 -1.13
N PHE A 164 9.72 -9.49 -0.68
CA PHE A 164 10.28 -9.83 0.62
C PHE A 164 9.38 -9.37 1.77
N LEU A 165 8.99 -8.09 1.82
CA LEU A 165 8.14 -7.55 2.89
C LEU A 165 6.76 -8.21 2.92
N ARG A 166 6.19 -8.53 1.75
CA ARG A 166 4.94 -9.30 1.65
C ARG A 166 5.09 -10.71 2.24
N ARG A 167 6.20 -11.40 1.95
CA ARG A 167 6.50 -12.72 2.55
C ARG A 167 6.73 -12.62 4.06
N LEU A 168 7.47 -11.61 4.52
CA LEU A 168 7.72 -11.34 5.94
C LEU A 168 6.39 -11.14 6.71
N ILE A 169 5.51 -10.27 6.21
CA ILE A 169 4.17 -10.05 6.78
C ILE A 169 3.36 -11.35 6.78
N GLY A 170 3.38 -12.11 5.68
CA GLY A 170 2.72 -13.41 5.61
C GLY A 170 3.24 -14.40 6.66
N ALA A 171 4.55 -14.46 6.85
CA ALA A 171 5.18 -15.34 7.84
C ALA A 171 4.86 -14.92 9.28
N LEU A 172 4.89 -13.62 9.60
CA LEU A 172 4.47 -13.09 10.90
C LEU A 172 3.04 -13.52 11.25
N ARG A 173 2.11 -13.41 10.29
CA ARG A 173 0.73 -13.84 10.47
C ARG A 173 0.60 -15.33 10.78
N VAL A 174 1.41 -16.16 10.11
CA VAL A 174 1.41 -17.62 10.35
C VAL A 174 1.99 -17.95 11.73
N VAL A 175 3.12 -17.34 12.09
CA VAL A 175 3.77 -17.58 13.40
C VAL A 175 2.86 -17.17 14.56
N ARG A 176 2.11 -16.08 14.40
CA ARG A 176 1.18 -15.55 15.42
C ARG A 176 -0.22 -16.14 15.38
N GLY A 177 -0.59 -16.79 14.29
CA GLY A 177 -1.96 -17.28 14.04
C GLY A 177 -3.02 -16.19 13.89
N ASN A 178 -2.64 -14.92 13.64
CA ASN A 178 -3.57 -13.82 13.45
C ASN A 178 -2.98 -12.69 12.58
N ALA A 179 -3.81 -11.74 12.16
CA ALA A 179 -3.42 -10.64 11.27
C ALA A 179 -3.21 -9.27 11.96
N ARG A 180 -3.32 -9.20 13.30
CA ARG A 180 -3.43 -7.94 14.05
C ARG A 180 -2.09 -7.27 14.30
N ASP A 181 -1.05 -8.06 14.59
CA ASP A 181 0.28 -7.55 14.91
C ASP A 181 1.29 -7.93 13.82
N LEU A 182 1.98 -6.92 13.29
CA LEU A 182 3.04 -7.05 12.27
C LEU A 182 4.39 -6.50 12.77
N THR A 183 4.54 -6.33 14.08
CA THR A 183 5.81 -6.01 14.73
C THR A 183 6.82 -7.11 14.51
N ILE A 184 8.03 -6.77 14.11
CA ILE A 184 9.15 -7.69 13.93
C ILE A 184 9.66 -8.03 15.34
N PRO A 185 9.68 -9.32 15.73
CA PRO A 185 10.13 -9.71 17.06
C PRO A 185 11.63 -9.43 17.23
N PRO A 186 12.14 -9.27 18.47
CA PRO A 186 13.57 -9.06 18.70
C PRO A 186 14.41 -10.22 18.18
N VAL A 187 15.58 -9.91 17.61
CA VAL A 187 16.58 -10.91 17.22
C VAL A 187 17.01 -11.71 18.46
N GLY A 188 17.13 -13.02 18.33
CA GLY A 188 17.41 -13.94 19.44
C GLY A 188 16.18 -14.37 20.26
N SER A 189 15.00 -13.82 19.97
CA SER A 189 13.77 -14.37 20.53
C SER A 189 13.35 -15.66 19.81
N ARG A 190 12.66 -16.54 20.54
CA ARG A 190 12.10 -17.79 19.99
C ARG A 190 11.15 -17.54 18.82
N GLU A 191 10.40 -16.44 18.85
CA GLU A 191 9.50 -16.05 17.76
C GLU A 191 10.29 -15.69 16.49
N PHE A 192 11.40 -14.97 16.63
CA PHE A 192 12.27 -14.61 15.51
C PHE A 192 12.98 -15.85 14.92
N GLU A 193 13.36 -16.83 15.74
CA GLU A 193 13.88 -18.11 15.25
C GLU A 193 12.85 -18.86 14.37
N TYR A 194 11.59 -18.90 14.81
CA TYR A 194 10.51 -19.49 14.01
C TYR A 194 10.26 -18.74 12.71
N LEU A 195 10.31 -17.41 12.76
CA LEU A 195 10.19 -16.56 11.58
C LEU A 195 11.31 -16.84 10.57
N SER A 196 12.55 -16.99 11.04
CA SER A 196 13.73 -17.31 10.23
C SER A 196 13.56 -18.62 9.47
N ARG A 197 13.17 -19.69 10.17
CA ARG A 197 12.90 -20.99 9.56
C ARG A 197 11.73 -20.95 8.56
N ARG A 198 10.68 -20.19 8.89
CA ARG A 198 9.49 -20.05 8.03
C ARG A 198 9.80 -19.32 6.72
N LEU A 199 10.75 -18.39 6.75
CA LEU A 199 11.23 -17.65 5.58
C LEU A 199 12.42 -18.33 4.88
N PHE A 200 12.80 -19.53 5.33
CA PHE A 200 13.90 -20.33 4.78
C PHE A 200 15.29 -19.68 4.89
N TYR A 201 15.52 -18.95 5.98
CA TYR A 201 16.86 -18.45 6.33
C TYR A 201 17.58 -19.44 7.25
N GLU A 202 18.86 -19.70 6.97
CA GLU A 202 19.70 -20.63 7.74
C GLU A 202 19.94 -20.15 9.17
N THR A 203 20.12 -18.84 9.36
CA THR A 203 20.37 -18.24 10.66
C THR A 203 19.48 -17.03 10.92
N PRO A 204 19.14 -16.74 12.19
CA PRO A 204 18.47 -15.49 12.57
C PRO A 204 19.22 -14.24 12.08
N GLU A 205 20.55 -14.24 12.13
CA GLU A 205 21.37 -13.11 11.72
C GLU A 205 21.20 -12.84 10.21
N ALA A 206 21.12 -13.89 9.39
CA ALA A 206 20.88 -13.76 7.95
C ALA A 206 19.50 -13.15 7.64
N LEU A 207 18.46 -13.54 8.39
CA LEU A 207 17.14 -12.91 8.25
C LEU A 207 17.18 -11.44 8.71
N ALA A 208 17.84 -11.15 9.84
CA ALA A 208 17.94 -9.79 10.36
C ALA A 208 18.60 -8.85 9.33
N THR A 209 19.74 -9.26 8.77
CA THR A 209 20.41 -8.50 7.70
C THR A 209 19.51 -8.34 6.47
N ALA A 210 18.77 -9.38 6.06
CA ALA A 210 17.85 -9.27 4.93
C ALA A 210 16.72 -8.26 5.19
N ILE A 211 16.16 -8.25 6.40
CA ILE A 211 15.18 -7.25 6.85
C ILE A 211 15.77 -5.85 6.77
N ASP A 212 16.96 -5.65 7.36
CA ASP A 212 17.63 -4.35 7.38
C ASP A 212 17.85 -3.79 5.98
N VAL A 213 18.48 -4.57 5.10
CA VAL A 213 18.76 -4.14 3.72
C VAL A 213 17.49 -3.72 2.98
N ARG A 214 16.40 -4.49 3.10
CA ARG A 214 15.16 -4.18 2.37
C ARG A 214 14.43 -2.99 2.97
N MET A 215 14.43 -2.84 4.29
CA MET A 215 13.78 -1.72 4.94
C MET A 215 14.57 -0.42 4.77
N GLU A 216 15.90 -0.45 4.85
CA GLU A 216 16.74 0.72 4.56
C GLU A 216 16.56 1.19 3.10
N TYR A 217 16.52 0.24 2.17
CA TYR A 217 16.21 0.54 0.78
C TYR A 217 14.83 1.20 0.63
N ALA A 218 13.78 0.60 1.18
CA ALA A 218 12.42 1.15 1.10
C ALA A 218 12.31 2.53 1.75
N ALA A 219 12.98 2.76 2.88
CA ALA A 219 13.02 4.05 3.54
C ALA A 219 13.72 5.12 2.68
N SER A 220 14.69 4.72 1.86
CA SER A 220 15.43 5.62 0.99
C SER A 220 14.60 6.18 -0.17
N LEU A 221 13.54 5.47 -0.59
CA LEU A 221 12.71 5.81 -1.75
C LEU A 221 12.06 7.20 -1.63
N TRP A 222 11.67 7.58 -0.41
CA TRP A 222 11.05 8.89 -0.15
C TRP A 222 11.96 10.07 -0.51
N ARG A 223 13.28 9.92 -0.39
CA ARG A 223 14.25 10.97 -0.76
C ARG A 223 14.38 11.15 -2.27
N GLN A 224 13.83 10.22 -3.05
CA GLN A 224 13.90 10.25 -4.51
C GLN A 224 12.68 10.93 -5.13
N LEU A 225 11.61 11.18 -4.36
CA LEU A 225 10.43 11.87 -4.88
C LEU A 225 10.76 13.36 -5.09
N PRO A 226 10.38 13.94 -6.24
CA PRO A 226 10.55 15.38 -6.47
C PRO A 226 9.64 16.15 -5.51
N VAL A 227 10.20 17.05 -4.72
CA VAL A 227 9.45 17.88 -3.74
C VAL A 227 9.15 19.28 -4.32
N GLU A 228 9.37 19.48 -5.63
CA GLU A 228 9.24 20.78 -6.31
C GLU A 228 7.88 20.96 -6.99
#